data_AF-W2C0H4-F1
#
_entry.id   AF-W2C0H4-F1
#
_cell.length_a   1.000
_cell.length_b   1.000
_cell.length_c   1.000
_cell.angle_alpha   90.00
_cell.angle_beta   90.00
_cell.angle_gamma   90.00
#
_symmetry.space_group_name_H-M   'P 1'
#
loop_
_entity.id
_entity.type
_entity.pdbx_description
1 polymer ?
#
loop_
_entity_poly.entity_id
_entity_poly.type
_entity_poly.pdbx_seq_one_letter_code
_entity_poly.pdbx_strand_id
1 'polypeptide(L)'
;MFQKKITALSYQSDDFRELEKPYRIFATNKILSLLEFYSPNLKIKDLSTASFIIHTTVESIVHELAFYPDETQNKEKVINEFAEMLYNYLFKEPL
;
A
#
# COMPACT_ATOMS: atom_id res chain seq x y z
N MET A 1 7.07 11.10 15.09
CA MET A 1 7.20 12.55 14.75
C MET A 1 8.11 12.77 13.54
N PHE A 2 9.24 12.07 13.42
CA PHE A 2 10.18 12.21 12.29
C PHE A 2 9.60 11.73 10.94
N GLN A 3 9.06 10.50 10.88
CA GLN A 3 8.45 9.94 9.67
C GLN A 3 7.34 10.83 9.09
N LYS A 4 6.45 11.36 9.95
CA LYS A 4 5.41 12.34 9.56
C LYS A 4 5.98 13.55 8.81
N LYS A 5 7.10 14.09 9.31
CA LYS A 5 7.73 15.29 8.72
C LYS A 5 8.41 14.96 7.41
N ILE A 6 9.11 13.82 7.32
CA ILE A 6 9.76 13.37 6.09
C ILE A 6 8.73 13.14 4.98
N THR A 7 7.63 12.45 5.27
CA THR A 7 6.56 12.21 4.30
C THR A 7 5.86 13.50 3.87
N ALA A 8 5.55 14.42 4.79
CA ALA A 8 4.98 15.71 4.41
C ALA A 8 5.95 16.54 3.54
N LEU A 9 7.25 16.45 3.78
CA LEU A 9 8.30 17.14 3.04
C LEU A 9 8.65 16.46 1.71
N SER A 10 8.44 15.15 1.55
CA SER A 10 8.66 14.43 0.29
C SER A 10 7.65 14.82 -0.80
N TYR A 11 6.49 15.38 -0.41
CA TYR A 11 5.57 16.05 -1.33
C TYR A 11 6.06 17.44 -1.78
N GLN A 12 7.03 18.04 -1.08
CA GLN A 12 7.49 19.42 -1.30
C GLN A 12 8.93 19.51 -1.84
N SER A 13 9.74 18.46 -1.73
CA SER A 13 11.13 18.43 -2.20
C SER A 13 11.54 17.04 -2.66
N ASP A 14 12.19 16.98 -3.84
CA ASP A 14 12.68 15.76 -4.48
C ASP A 14 13.73 15.03 -3.63
N ASP A 15 14.48 15.74 -2.78
CA ASP A 15 15.52 15.17 -1.92
C ASP A 15 14.93 14.21 -0.86
N PHE A 16 13.77 14.55 -0.31
CA PHE A 16 13.08 13.69 0.65
C PHE A 16 12.43 12.48 -0.03
N ARG A 17 12.00 12.63 -1.28
CA ARG A 17 11.55 11.51 -2.12
C ARG A 17 12.66 10.51 -2.37
N GLU A 18 13.88 10.97 -2.67
CA GLU A 18 15.04 10.10 -2.86
C GLU A 18 15.46 9.39 -1.55
N LEU A 19 15.26 10.01 -0.38
CA LEU A 19 15.47 9.36 0.92
C LEU A 19 14.45 8.25 1.21
N GLU A 20 13.19 8.41 0.81
CA GLU A 20 12.13 7.41 1.01
C GLU A 20 12.20 6.25 0.00
N LYS A 21 12.80 6.50 -1.17
CA LYS A 21 12.84 5.59 -2.32
C LYS A 21 13.38 4.19 -2.01
N PRO A 22 14.48 3.98 -1.26
CA PRO A 22 14.96 2.64 -0.94
C PRO A 22 13.94 1.83 -0.12
N TYR A 23 13.24 2.48 0.81
CA TYR A 23 12.21 1.84 1.64
C TYR A 23 10.96 1.50 0.82
N ARG A 24 10.55 2.40 -0.07
CA ARG A 24 9.46 2.18 -1.03
C ARG A 24 9.76 1.00 -1.95
N ILE A 25 10.99 0.94 -2.50
CA ILE A 25 11.43 -0.19 -3.34
C ILE A 25 11.41 -1.49 -2.53
N PHE A 26 11.94 -1.47 -1.30
CA PHE A 26 11.93 -2.65 -0.44
C PHE A 26 10.50 -3.16 -0.17
N ALA A 27 9.57 -2.28 0.21
CA ALA A 27 8.18 -2.63 0.47
C ALA A 27 7.47 -3.17 -0.77
N THR A 28 7.65 -2.50 -1.92
CA THR A 28 7.11 -2.96 -3.22
C THR A 28 7.64 -4.34 -3.59
N ASN A 29 8.94 -4.58 -3.42
CA ASN A 29 9.54 -5.89 -3.72
C ASN A 29 8.99 -6.99 -2.82
N LYS A 30 8.71 -6.70 -1.54
CA LYS A 30 8.09 -7.67 -0.63
C LYS A 30 6.67 -8.03 -1.07
N ILE A 31 5.88 -7.04 -1.49
CA ILE A 31 4.53 -7.29 -2.03
C ILE A 31 4.63 -8.11 -3.31
N LEU A 32 5.55 -7.77 -4.21
CA LEU A 32 5.77 -8.52 -5.45
C LEU A 32 6.11 -9.99 -5.17
N SER A 33 7.04 -10.27 -4.27
CA SER A 33 7.38 -11.66 -3.90
C SER A 33 6.20 -12.44 -3.32
N LEU A 34 5.30 -11.78 -2.57
CA LEU A 34 4.08 -12.42 -2.09
C LEU A 34 3.11 -12.73 -3.25
N LEU A 35 2.95 -11.80 -4.20
CA LEU A 35 2.11 -12.02 -5.37
C LEU A 35 2.66 -13.15 -6.26
N GLU A 36 3.97 -13.21 -6.45
CA GLU A 36 4.64 -14.29 -7.19
C GLU A 36 4.39 -15.65 -6.53
N PHE A 37 4.50 -15.73 -5.20
CA PHE A 37 4.23 -16.95 -4.44
C PHE A 37 2.78 -17.45 -4.63
N TYR A 38 1.80 -16.53 -4.63
CA TYR A 38 0.39 -16.87 -4.82
C TYR A 38 -0.08 -16.88 -6.28
N SER A 39 0.81 -16.63 -7.25
CA SER A 39 0.49 -16.43 -8.67
C SER A 39 -0.52 -17.44 -9.27
N PRO A 40 -0.48 -18.75 -8.95
CA PRO A 40 -1.45 -19.71 -9.47
C PRO A 40 -2.91 -19.41 -9.11
N ASN A 41 -3.13 -18.71 -8.00
CA ASN A 41 -4.46 -18.40 -7.45
C ASN A 41 -4.93 -16.98 -7.80
N LEU A 42 -4.04 -16.15 -8.36
CA LEU A 42 -4.33 -14.77 -8.67
C LEU A 42 -5.02 -14.65 -10.04
N LYS A 43 -5.93 -13.68 -10.18
CA LYS A 43 -6.48 -13.30 -11.49
C LYS A 43 -5.64 -12.27 -12.23
N ILE A 44 -4.83 -11.50 -11.49
CA ILE A 44 -3.95 -10.47 -12.03
C ILE A 44 -2.73 -11.10 -12.73
N LYS A 45 -2.38 -10.55 -13.91
CA LYS A 45 -1.27 -11.03 -14.74
C LYS A 45 0.00 -10.19 -14.57
N ASP A 46 -0.18 -8.88 -14.42
CA ASP A 46 0.92 -7.94 -14.22
C ASP A 46 1.15 -7.73 -12.71
N LEU A 47 1.97 -8.61 -12.14
CA LEU A 47 2.26 -8.61 -10.69
C LEU A 47 3.09 -7.39 -10.27
N SER A 48 3.91 -6.84 -11.18
CA SER A 48 4.73 -5.66 -10.89
C SER A 48 3.85 -4.42 -10.73
N THR A 49 2.96 -4.17 -11.69
CA THR A 49 2.00 -3.07 -11.61
C THR A 49 1.04 -3.24 -10.43
N ALA A 50 0.55 -4.47 -10.19
CA ALA A 50 -0.28 -4.75 -9.03
C ALA A 50 0.44 -4.46 -7.71
N SER A 51 1.71 -4.87 -7.59
CA SER A 51 2.51 -4.58 -6.40
C SER A 51 2.66 -3.08 -6.14
N PHE A 52 2.91 -2.30 -7.19
CA PHE A 52 2.99 -0.84 -7.09
C PHE A 52 1.67 -0.21 -6.62
N ILE A 53 0.53 -0.63 -7.19
CA ILE A 53 -0.80 -0.13 -6.81
C ILE A 53 -1.10 -0.47 -5.34
N ILE A 54 -0.88 -1.72 -4.94
CA ILE A 54 -1.13 -2.19 -3.57
C ILE A 54 -0.27 -1.40 -2.60
N HIS A 55 1.03 -1.27 -2.86
CA HIS A 55 1.91 -0.49 -1.99
C HIS A 55 1.43 0.95 -1.83
N THR A 56 1.15 1.63 -2.94
CA THR A 56 0.72 3.04 -2.94
C THR A 56 -0.57 3.22 -2.15
N THR A 57 -1.50 2.29 -2.28
CA THR A 57 -2.80 2.35 -1.59
C THR A 57 -2.63 2.08 -0.09
N VAL A 58 -1.89 1.03 0.28
CA VAL A 58 -1.56 0.73 1.69
C VAL A 58 -0.89 1.93 2.34
N GLU A 59 0.11 2.51 1.69
CA GLU A 59 0.87 3.65 2.19
C GLU A 59 -0.05 4.86 2.41
N SER A 60 -0.93 5.16 1.44
CA SER A 60 -1.86 6.29 1.54
C SER A 60 -2.85 6.10 2.70
N ILE A 61 -3.43 4.90 2.86
CA ILE A 61 -4.36 4.59 3.96
C ILE A 61 -3.65 4.67 5.30
N VAL A 62 -2.46 4.08 5.43
CA VAL A 62 -1.69 4.11 6.68
C VAL A 62 -1.30 5.54 7.03
N HIS A 63 -0.86 6.34 6.05
CA HIS A 63 -0.56 7.76 6.25
C HIS A 63 -1.78 8.53 6.72
N GLU A 64 -2.94 8.37 6.10
CA GLU A 64 -4.16 9.04 6.52
C GLU A 64 -4.52 8.68 7.96
N LEU A 65 -4.64 7.39 8.28
CA LEU A 65 -5.07 6.91 9.60
C LEU A 65 -4.06 7.21 10.72
N ALA A 66 -2.76 7.31 10.40
CA ALA A 66 -1.71 7.60 11.38
C ALA A 66 -1.47 9.10 11.54
N PHE A 67 -1.59 9.87 10.45
CA PHE A 67 -1.13 11.26 10.40
C PHE A 67 -2.26 12.26 10.56
N TYR A 68 -3.45 11.92 10.06
CA TYR A 68 -4.67 12.71 10.11
C TYR A 68 -5.81 11.91 10.77
N PRO A 69 -5.66 11.50 12.05
CA PRO A 69 -6.69 10.71 12.70
C PRO A 69 -7.99 11.52 12.82
N ASP A 70 -9.04 11.04 12.16
CA ASP A 70 -10.41 11.55 12.27
C ASP A 70 -11.19 10.67 13.27
N GLU A 71 -11.73 11.28 14.32
CA GLU A 71 -12.50 10.58 15.36
C GLU A 71 -13.83 10.00 14.85
N THR A 72 -14.33 10.50 13.71
CA THR A 72 -15.53 9.97 13.04
C THR A 72 -15.22 8.74 12.19
N GLN A 73 -13.94 8.49 11.90
CA GLN A 73 -13.50 7.44 11.01
C GLN A 73 -13.04 6.21 11.80
N ASN A 74 -13.79 5.11 11.66
CA ASN A 74 -13.44 3.86 12.30
C ASN A 74 -12.30 3.17 11.53
N LYS A 75 -11.09 3.19 12.10
CA LYS A 75 -9.87 2.62 11.51
C LYS A 75 -10.00 1.14 11.16
N GLU A 76 -10.65 0.38 12.02
CA GLU A 76 -10.85 -1.06 11.82
C GLU A 76 -11.75 -1.32 10.61
N LYS A 77 -12.84 -0.55 10.47
CA LYS A 77 -13.70 -0.63 9.28
C LYS A 77 -12.94 -0.30 8.00
N VAL A 78 -12.13 0.75 7.98
CA VAL A 78 -11.32 1.11 6.81
C VAL A 78 -10.37 -0.02 6.41
N ILE A 79 -9.70 -0.63 7.39
CA ILE A 79 -8.78 -1.75 7.13
C ILE A 79 -9.54 -2.98 6.60
N ASN A 80 -10.72 -3.29 7.16
CA ASN A 80 -11.53 -4.42 6.73
C ASN A 80 -12.03 -4.24 5.28
N GLU A 81 -12.60 -3.07 4.96
CA GLU A 81 -13.06 -2.73 3.61
C GLU A 81 -11.89 -2.79 2.60
N PHE A 82 -10.72 -2.27 3.01
CA PHE A 82 -9.54 -2.32 2.17
C PHE A 82 -9.05 -3.76 1.93
N ALA A 83 -9.07 -4.61 2.94
CA ALA A 83 -8.70 -6.01 2.82
C ALA A 83 -9.66 -6.77 1.88
N GLU A 84 -10.96 -6.51 1.97
CA GLU A 84 -11.96 -7.08 1.07
C GLU A 84 -11.76 -6.61 -0.37
N MET A 85 -11.53 -5.31 -0.58
CA MET A 85 -11.20 -4.76 -1.90
C MET A 85 -9.94 -5.41 -2.49
N LEU A 86 -8.89 -5.58 -1.69
CA LEU A 86 -7.67 -6.27 -2.12
C LEU A 86 -7.94 -7.73 -2.49
N TYR A 87 -8.70 -8.45 -1.67
CA TYR A 87 -9.05 -9.84 -1.95
C TYR A 87 -9.81 -9.95 -3.28
N ASN A 88 -10.83 -9.11 -3.47
CA ASN A 88 -11.63 -9.06 -4.69
C ASN A 88 -10.83 -8.60 -5.91
N TYR A 89 -9.80 -7.76 -5.75
CA TYR A 89 -8.90 -7.38 -6.83
C TYR A 89 -7.94 -8.51 -7.21
N LEU A 90 -7.40 -9.23 -6.22
CA LEU A 90 -6.32 -10.20 -6.38
C LEU A 90 -6.81 -11.58 -6.82
N PHE A 91 -7.89 -12.07 -6.21
CA PHE A 91 -8.33 -13.45 -6.34
C PHE A 91 -9.54 -13.56 -7.28
N LYS A 92 -9.70 -14.75 -7.88
CA LYS A 92 -10.92 -15.11 -8.61
C LYS A 92 -12.02 -15.39 -7.60
N GLU A 93 -13.26 -15.03 -7.92
CA GLU A 93 -14.39 -15.56 -7.15
C GLU A 93 -14.37 -17.10 -7.26
N PRO A 94 -14.63 -17.82 -6.16
CA PRO A 94 -14.83 -19.26 -6.24
C PRO A 94 -16.02 -19.54 -7.17
N LEU A 95 -15.80 -20.39 -8.18
CA LEU A 95 -16.85 -20.93 -9.06
C LEU A 95 -17.87 -21.75 -8.26
#